data_AF-A0AAI9LJ33-F1
#
_entry.id   AF-A0AAI9LJ33-F1
#
_cell.length_a   1.000
_cell.length_b   1.000
_cell.length_c   1.000
_cell.angle_alpha   90.00
_cell.angle_beta   90.00
_cell.angle_gamma   90.00
#
_symmetry.space_group_name_H-M   'P 1'
#
loop_
_entity.id
_entity.type
_entity.pdbx_description
1 polymer ?
#
loop_
_entity_poly.entity_id
_entity_poly.type
_entity_poly.pdbx_seq_one_letter_code
_entity_poly.pdbx_strand_id
1 'polypeptide(L)'
;MQCQSSTPSGLSAFISGTAANQTALGVLVQPANAQSAIAAGLTTAGSGVTYLLSDGYGIDPSVATGVGVTLSRPNGTPLNFLTNQYVTTGGAIDGWDPVLNDATANGPASGGMTSYTRVFNATLKAFAPGVTPVTAGRFNATAQVVVRVQ
;
A
#
# COMPACT_ATOMS: atom_id res chain seq x y z
N MET A 1 8.43 7.24 10.28
CA MET A 1 9.16 7.79 9.11
C MET A 1 9.67 9.19 9.46
N GLN A 2 10.73 9.68 8.81
CA GLN A 2 11.23 11.05 9.00
C GLN A 2 11.05 11.82 7.69
N CYS A 3 10.53 13.05 7.77
CA CYS A 3 10.38 13.93 6.61
C CYS A 3 11.06 15.26 6.89
N GLN A 4 11.72 15.82 5.87
CA GLN A 4 12.35 17.13 5.93
C GLN A 4 11.25 18.21 5.89
N SER A 5 10.86 18.73 7.06
CA SER A 5 9.74 19.67 7.20
C SER A 5 10.18 21.13 7.09
N SER A 6 11.46 21.44 7.35
CA SER A 6 12.05 22.74 7.03
C SER A 6 12.56 22.77 5.59
N THR A 7 12.25 23.82 4.84
CA THR A 7 12.73 23.96 3.45
C THR A 7 14.22 24.33 3.44
N PRO A 8 15.12 23.46 2.95
CA PRO A 8 16.53 23.81 2.80
C PRO A 8 16.71 24.93 1.77
N SER A 9 17.73 25.77 1.95
CA SER A 9 18.02 26.84 1.00
C SER A 9 18.23 26.28 -0.42
N GLY A 10 17.54 26.86 -1.41
CA GLY A 10 17.64 26.44 -2.81
C GLY A 10 16.81 25.21 -3.20
N LEU A 11 16.00 24.65 -2.30
CA LEU A 11 15.10 23.53 -2.58
C LEU A 11 13.62 23.93 -2.42
N SER A 12 12.73 23.16 -3.04
CA SER A 12 11.28 23.27 -2.80
C SER A 12 10.89 22.67 -1.45
N ALA A 13 9.84 23.21 -0.85
CA ALA A 13 9.27 22.66 0.38
C ALA A 13 8.80 21.21 0.18
N PHE A 14 8.86 20.42 1.25
CA PHE A 14 8.26 19.09 1.27
C PHE A 14 6.75 19.20 1.08
N ILE A 15 6.22 18.41 0.14
CA ILE A 15 4.78 18.31 -0.13
C ILE A 15 4.39 16.84 -0.04
N SER A 16 3.44 16.53 0.84
CA SER A 16 2.83 15.21 0.93
C SER A 16 1.73 15.08 -0.11
N GLY A 17 1.87 14.13 -1.04
CA GLY A 17 0.90 13.96 -2.12
C GLY A 17 1.39 12.99 -3.19
N THR A 18 0.56 12.78 -4.22
CA THR A 18 0.83 11.79 -5.28
C THR A 18 1.10 12.40 -6.65
N ALA A 19 1.06 13.73 -6.78
CA ALA A 19 1.40 14.42 -8.03
C ALA A 19 2.92 14.62 -8.16
N ALA A 20 3.37 15.07 -9.33
CA ALA A 20 4.79 15.33 -9.60
C ALA A 20 5.44 16.21 -8.53
N ASN A 21 6.66 15.85 -8.10
CA ASN A 21 7.43 16.50 -7.05
C ASN A 21 6.81 16.43 -5.64
N GLN A 22 5.85 15.54 -5.41
CA GLN A 22 5.29 15.27 -4.08
C GLN A 22 5.77 13.94 -3.54
N THR A 23 5.79 13.77 -2.21
CA THR A 23 6.19 12.52 -1.56
C THR A 23 4.98 11.66 -1.25
N ALA A 24 5.01 10.44 -1.76
CA ALA A 24 3.99 9.42 -1.55
C ALA A 24 4.55 8.19 -0.82
N LEU A 25 3.64 7.40 -0.29
CA LEU A 25 3.88 6.09 0.30
C LEU A 25 3.03 5.05 -0.42
N GLY A 26 3.64 3.91 -0.75
CA GLY A 26 2.95 2.73 -1.26
C GLY A 26 3.32 1.49 -0.46
N VAL A 27 2.42 0.51 -0.42
CA VAL A 27 2.71 -0.83 0.12
C VAL A 27 2.91 -1.77 -1.06
N LEU A 28 4.17 -2.03 -1.40
CA LEU A 28 4.62 -2.82 -2.53
C LEU A 28 4.47 -4.32 -2.24
N VAL A 29 3.74 -5.00 -3.10
CA VAL A 29 3.51 -6.44 -3.04
C VAL A 29 4.58 -7.17 -3.82
N GLN A 30 4.96 -8.38 -3.38
CA GLN A 30 5.90 -9.20 -4.16
C GLN A 30 5.30 -9.52 -5.54
N PRO A 31 6.11 -9.56 -6.61
CA PRO A 31 5.61 -9.74 -7.96
C PRO A 31 4.68 -10.95 -8.13
N ALA A 32 5.01 -12.09 -7.52
CA ALA A 32 4.18 -13.30 -7.62
C ALA A 32 2.78 -13.12 -7.01
N ASN A 33 2.67 -12.52 -5.81
CA ASN A 33 1.36 -12.29 -5.19
C ASN A 33 0.53 -11.25 -5.96
N ALA A 34 1.20 -10.22 -6.52
CA ALA A 34 0.53 -9.24 -7.38
C ALA A 34 -0.03 -9.91 -8.64
N GLN A 35 0.72 -10.80 -9.29
CA GLN A 35 0.22 -11.57 -10.43
C GLN A 35 -0.96 -12.47 -10.06
N SER A 36 -0.92 -13.13 -8.89
CA SER A 36 -2.08 -13.91 -8.40
C SER A 36 -3.31 -13.03 -8.18
N ALA A 37 -3.15 -11.82 -7.64
CA ALA A 37 -4.25 -10.88 -7.44
C ALA A 37 -4.83 -10.39 -8.79
N ILE A 38 -3.97 -10.08 -9.76
CA ILE A 38 -4.36 -9.70 -11.12
C ILE A 38 -5.13 -10.85 -11.80
N ALA A 39 -4.63 -12.08 -11.72
CA ALA A 39 -5.30 -13.26 -12.28
C ALA A 39 -6.66 -13.53 -11.63
N ALA A 40 -6.82 -13.16 -10.35
CA ALA A 40 -8.09 -13.21 -9.62
C ALA A 40 -9.01 -12.01 -9.90
N GLY A 41 -8.61 -11.06 -10.74
CA GLY A 41 -9.40 -9.86 -11.06
C GLY A 41 -9.44 -8.81 -9.96
N LEU A 42 -8.59 -8.92 -8.93
CA LEU A 42 -8.56 -8.03 -7.76
C LEU A 42 -7.75 -6.75 -8.06
N THR A 43 -8.11 -6.11 -9.16
CA THR A 43 -7.39 -4.97 -9.75
C THR A 43 -8.13 -3.67 -9.53
N THR A 44 -7.43 -2.57 -9.75
CA THR A 44 -8.00 -1.23 -9.85
C THR A 44 -8.14 -0.84 -11.33
N ALA A 45 -8.61 0.38 -11.62
CA ALA A 45 -8.54 0.95 -12.96
C ALA A 45 -7.11 1.31 -13.41
N GLY A 46 -6.13 1.30 -12.50
CA GLY A 46 -4.71 1.47 -12.77
C GLY A 46 -3.96 0.14 -12.64
N SER A 47 -2.71 0.22 -12.19
CA SER A 47 -1.84 -0.94 -11.97
C SER A 47 -1.89 -1.50 -10.55
N GLY A 48 -2.57 -0.83 -9.61
CA GLY A 48 -2.69 -1.29 -8.23
C GLY A 48 -3.63 -2.49 -8.08
N VAL A 49 -3.47 -3.24 -6.99
CA VAL A 49 -4.33 -4.38 -6.61
C VAL A 49 -5.02 -4.12 -5.27
N THR A 50 -6.22 -4.67 -5.09
CA THR A 50 -7.06 -4.39 -3.90
C THR A 50 -6.81 -5.36 -2.74
N TYR A 51 -6.15 -6.49 -3.01
CA TYR A 51 -5.83 -7.53 -2.03
C TYR A 51 -4.37 -7.99 -2.16
N LEU A 52 -3.73 -8.27 -1.03
CA LEU A 52 -2.51 -9.07 -0.94
C LEU A 52 -2.91 -10.54 -0.79
N LEU A 53 -2.48 -11.36 -1.76
CA LEU A 53 -2.68 -12.80 -1.73
C LEU A 53 -1.48 -13.53 -1.14
N SER A 54 -1.72 -14.73 -0.61
CA SER A 54 -0.68 -15.58 -0.01
C SER A 54 0.37 -16.00 -1.04
N ASP A 55 1.57 -16.31 -0.57
CA ASP A 55 2.57 -17.07 -1.30
C ASP A 55 1.98 -18.43 -1.67
N GLY A 56 2.20 -18.88 -2.91
CA GLY A 56 1.64 -20.13 -3.42
C GLY A 56 0.14 -20.10 -3.74
N TYR A 57 -0.52 -18.93 -3.71
CA TYR A 57 -1.95 -18.81 -3.99
C TYR A 57 -2.34 -19.43 -5.34
N GLY A 58 -3.29 -20.37 -5.33
CA GLY A 58 -3.78 -21.06 -6.52
C GLY A 58 -2.84 -22.15 -7.07
N ILE A 59 -1.71 -22.40 -6.42
CA ILE A 59 -0.69 -23.38 -6.82
C ILE A 59 -0.50 -24.44 -5.71
N ASP A 60 -0.27 -24.00 -4.48
CA ASP A 60 -0.12 -24.89 -3.32
C ASP A 60 -1.53 -25.21 -2.75
N PRO A 61 -1.98 -26.48 -2.78
CA PRO A 61 -3.31 -26.87 -2.30
C PRO A 61 -3.48 -26.71 -0.79
N SER A 62 -2.41 -26.50 -0.04
CA SER A 62 -2.46 -26.20 1.40
C SER A 62 -2.62 -24.72 1.73
N VAL A 63 -2.62 -23.84 0.72
CA VAL A 63 -2.82 -22.39 0.86
C VAL A 63 -4.31 -22.05 0.74
N ALA A 64 -4.79 -21.16 1.59
CA ALA A 64 -6.17 -20.70 1.56
C ALA A 64 -6.46 -19.94 0.25
N THR A 65 -7.61 -20.23 -0.36
CA THR A 65 -8.10 -19.51 -1.55
C THR A 65 -9.42 -18.81 -1.27
N GLY A 66 -9.78 -17.82 -2.10
CA GLY A 66 -10.98 -16.99 -1.92
C GLY A 66 -10.87 -15.90 -0.85
N VAL A 67 -9.69 -15.78 -0.21
CA VAL A 67 -9.36 -14.78 0.81
C VAL A 67 -8.05 -14.07 0.51
N GLY A 68 -7.91 -12.86 1.03
CA GLY A 68 -6.69 -12.07 0.99
C GLY A 68 -6.71 -10.95 2.01
N VAL A 69 -5.58 -10.27 2.18
CA VAL A 69 -5.49 -9.11 3.08
C VAL A 69 -5.81 -7.83 2.32
N THR A 70 -6.76 -7.04 2.82
CA THR A 70 -7.03 -5.67 2.35
C THR A 70 -6.35 -4.66 3.26
N LEU A 71 -6.00 -3.48 2.71
CA LEU A 71 -5.55 -2.34 3.50
C LEU A 71 -6.64 -1.26 3.57
N SER A 72 -6.71 -0.58 4.71
CA SER A 72 -7.48 0.65 4.84
C SER A 72 -6.77 1.65 5.75
N ARG A 73 -7.12 2.92 5.56
CA ARG A 73 -6.83 3.98 6.53
C ARG A 73 -7.59 3.72 7.85
N PRO A 74 -7.16 4.33 8.98
CA PRO A 74 -7.86 4.20 10.25
C PRO A 74 -9.34 4.62 10.19
N ASN A 75 -9.68 5.59 9.32
CA ASN A 75 -11.06 6.02 9.06
C ASN A 75 -11.87 5.08 8.14
N GLY A 76 -11.33 3.91 7.80
CA GLY A 76 -11.99 2.89 6.98
C GLY A 76 -11.89 3.10 5.47
N THR A 77 -11.28 4.18 4.98
CA THR A 77 -11.13 4.34 3.53
C THR A 77 -10.17 3.29 2.97
N PRO A 78 -10.53 2.55 1.89
CA PRO A 78 -9.65 1.56 1.30
C PRO A 78 -8.34 2.15 0.79
N LEU A 79 -7.27 1.35 0.86
CA LEU A 79 -6.00 1.61 0.21
C LEU A 79 -5.69 0.46 -0.73
N ASN A 80 -5.13 0.80 -1.90
CA ASN A 80 -4.67 -0.19 -2.87
C ASN A 80 -3.20 -0.49 -2.62
N PHE A 81 -2.82 -1.72 -2.92
CA PHE A 81 -1.43 -2.14 -2.91
C PHE A 81 -0.73 -1.69 -4.20
N LEU A 82 0.52 -1.29 -4.04
CA LEU A 82 1.42 -0.97 -5.13
C LEU A 82 1.96 -2.27 -5.73
N THR A 83 1.98 -2.37 -7.06
CA THR A 83 2.54 -3.53 -7.78
C THR A 83 3.87 -3.22 -8.45
N ASN A 84 4.11 -1.95 -8.75
CA ASN A 84 5.33 -1.48 -9.38
C ASN A 84 5.74 -0.09 -8.88
N GLN A 85 6.82 -0.03 -8.10
CA GLN A 85 7.35 1.22 -7.55
C GLN A 85 7.85 2.23 -8.59
N TYR A 86 8.01 1.82 -9.85
CA TYR A 86 8.43 2.70 -10.95
C TYR A 86 7.28 3.41 -11.65
N VAL A 87 6.02 3.03 -11.39
CA VAL A 87 4.86 3.82 -11.81
C VAL A 87 4.79 5.02 -10.88
N THR A 88 5.03 6.24 -11.39
CA THR A 88 4.90 7.47 -10.59
C THR A 88 3.75 8.33 -11.10
N THR A 89 3.27 9.25 -10.27
CA THR A 89 2.14 10.16 -10.56
C THR A 89 0.78 9.49 -10.78
N GLY A 90 0.71 8.17 -10.57
CA GLY A 90 -0.49 7.35 -10.76
C GLY A 90 -1.54 7.44 -9.64
N GLY A 91 -1.17 8.01 -8.49
CA GLY A 91 -2.08 8.20 -7.37
C GLY A 91 -2.66 6.90 -6.80
N ALA A 92 -3.86 7.01 -6.21
CA ALA A 92 -4.49 5.93 -5.46
C ALA A 92 -4.81 4.69 -6.31
N ILE A 93 -5.09 4.87 -7.61
CA ILE A 93 -5.37 3.74 -8.50
C ILE A 93 -4.11 2.90 -8.75
N ASP A 94 -2.92 3.48 -8.67
CA ASP A 94 -1.66 2.75 -8.79
C ASP A 94 -1.08 2.30 -7.44
N GLY A 95 -1.82 2.53 -6.34
CA GLY A 95 -1.41 2.12 -4.99
C GLY A 95 -0.57 3.15 -4.23
N TRP A 96 -0.50 4.40 -4.71
CA TRP A 96 0.13 5.51 -4.00
C TRP A 96 -0.85 6.26 -3.11
N ASP A 97 -0.39 6.66 -1.95
CA ASP A 97 -1.13 7.52 -1.03
C ASP A 97 -0.20 8.60 -0.45
N PRO A 98 -0.68 9.84 -0.22
CA PRO A 98 0.12 10.88 0.40
C PRO A 98 0.80 10.41 1.69
N VAL A 99 2.09 10.66 1.81
CA VAL A 99 2.91 10.07 2.89
C VAL A 99 2.47 10.50 4.30
N LEU A 100 1.86 11.68 4.45
CA LEU A 100 1.34 12.19 5.73
C LEU A 100 -0.16 11.95 5.97
N ASN A 101 -0.86 11.21 5.10
CA ASN A 101 -2.25 10.83 5.37
C ASN A 101 -2.32 9.99 6.65
N ASP A 102 -3.19 10.38 7.60
CA ASP A 102 -3.34 9.73 8.91
C ASP A 102 -2.03 9.60 9.71
N ALA A 103 -1.04 10.45 9.41
CA ALA A 103 0.22 10.47 10.13
C ALA A 103 0.18 11.49 11.27
N THR A 104 0.72 11.12 12.42
CA THR A 104 0.88 12.01 13.58
C THR A 104 2.35 12.36 13.75
N ALA A 105 2.65 13.64 14.02
CA ALA A 105 4.00 14.07 14.34
C ALA A 105 4.38 13.58 15.74
N ASN A 106 5.56 13.00 15.87
CA ASN A 106 6.10 12.45 17.12
C ASN A 106 6.81 13.52 17.97
N GLY A 107 6.34 14.77 17.91
CA GLY A 107 6.95 15.94 18.54
C GLY A 107 7.38 17.03 17.54
N PRO A 108 8.03 18.10 18.04
CA PRO A 108 8.51 19.19 17.20
C PRO A 108 9.64 18.74 16.27
N ALA A 109 9.88 19.51 15.21
CA ALA A 109 11.00 19.27 14.31
C ALA A 109 12.33 19.38 15.06
N SER A 110 13.27 18.47 14.77
CA SER A 110 14.64 18.49 15.28
C SER A 110 15.60 18.37 14.10
N GLY A 111 16.55 19.31 13.99
CA GLY A 111 17.49 19.35 12.86
C GLY A 111 16.82 19.51 11.49
N GLY A 112 15.66 20.16 11.41
CA GLY A 112 14.89 20.36 10.17
C GLY A 112 14.01 19.19 9.73
N MET A 113 14.06 18.08 10.48
CA MET A 113 13.25 16.89 10.24
C MET A 113 12.14 16.75 11.28
N THR A 114 10.97 16.28 10.83
CA THR A 114 9.89 15.85 11.71
C THR A 114 9.72 14.34 11.60
N SER A 115 9.66 13.66 12.74
CA SER A 115 9.34 12.23 12.82
C SER A 115 7.82 12.06 12.85
N TYR A 116 7.32 11.11 12.06
CA TYR A 116 5.90 10.79 11.95
C TYR A 116 5.63 9.31 12.19
N THR A 117 4.51 9.03 12.84
CA THR A 117 3.91 7.69 12.95
C THR A 117 2.68 7.63 12.07
N ARG A 118 2.55 6.58 11.26
CA ARG A 118 1.39 6.34 10.40
C ARG A 118 0.83 4.95 10.67
N VAL A 119 -0.49 4.84 10.74
CA VAL A 119 -1.20 3.58 11.02
C VAL A 119 -1.99 3.13 9.79
N PHE A 120 -1.95 1.82 9.53
CA PHE A 120 -2.77 1.16 8.52
C PHE A 120 -3.52 0.00 9.18
N ASN A 121 -4.74 -0.24 8.73
CA ASN A 121 -5.48 -1.44 9.08
C ASN A 121 -5.27 -2.49 8.00
N ALA A 122 -4.75 -3.65 8.37
CA ALA A 122 -4.68 -4.83 7.52
C ALA A 122 -5.77 -5.82 7.97
N THR A 123 -6.59 -6.30 7.04
CA THR A 123 -7.71 -7.20 7.37
C THR A 123 -7.78 -8.36 6.39
N LEU A 124 -7.74 -9.59 6.89
CA LEU A 124 -8.02 -10.78 6.10
C LEU A 124 -9.53 -10.82 5.77
N LYS A 125 -9.88 -10.83 4.47
CA LYS A 125 -11.26 -10.79 3.97
C LYS A 125 -11.45 -11.74 2.81
N ALA A 126 -12.67 -12.27 2.66
CA ALA A 126 -13.09 -12.91 1.42
C ALA A 126 -13.30 -11.86 0.31
N PHE A 127 -13.06 -12.23 -0.94
CA PHE A 127 -13.13 -11.29 -2.08
C PHE A 127 -14.56 -10.84 -2.40
N ALA A 128 -15.47 -11.81 -2.45
CA ALA A 128 -16.88 -11.62 -2.70
C ALA A 128 -17.61 -12.67 -1.86
N PRO A 129 -17.89 -12.37 -0.57
CA PRO A 129 -18.54 -13.31 0.33
C PRO A 129 -19.83 -13.87 -0.30
N GLY A 130 -19.93 -15.20 -0.39
CA GLY A 130 -21.07 -15.89 -0.99
C GLY A 130 -21.01 -16.12 -2.51
N VAL A 131 -19.99 -15.59 -3.19
CA VAL A 131 -19.77 -15.80 -4.64
C VAL A 131 -18.49 -16.60 -4.88
N THR A 132 -17.38 -16.18 -4.30
CA THR A 132 -16.11 -16.91 -4.42
C THR A 132 -16.01 -17.93 -3.28
N PRO A 133 -15.86 -19.24 -3.58
CA PRO A 133 -15.62 -20.24 -2.56
C PRO A 133 -14.35 -19.93 -1.77
N VAL A 134 -14.44 -20.05 -0.45
CA VAL A 134 -13.28 -19.95 0.45
C VAL A 134 -12.81 -21.34 0.79
N THR A 135 -11.53 -21.63 0.57
CA THR A 135 -10.91 -22.89 1.00
C THR A 135 -10.04 -22.65 2.23
N ALA A 136 -10.10 -23.59 3.17
CA ALA A 136 -9.21 -23.57 4.33
C ALA A 136 -7.76 -23.83 3.88
N GLY A 137 -6.81 -23.21 4.56
CA GLY A 137 -5.39 -23.38 4.30
C GLY A 137 -4.54 -22.34 5.03
N ARG A 138 -3.24 -22.40 4.81
CA ARG A 138 -2.27 -21.44 5.34
C ARG A 138 -2.37 -20.12 4.59
N PHE A 139 -2.01 -19.04 5.26
CA PHE A 139 -1.82 -17.73 4.64
C PHE A 139 -0.47 -17.16 5.10
N ASN A 140 0.42 -16.87 4.15
CA ASN A 140 1.68 -16.19 4.40
C ASN A 140 1.95 -15.24 3.23
N ALA A 141 2.26 -13.98 3.51
CA ALA A 141 2.58 -13.01 2.47
C ALA A 141 3.50 -11.93 3.02
N THR A 142 4.33 -11.35 2.15
CA THR A 142 5.23 -10.25 2.49
C THR A 142 4.94 -9.04 1.60
N ALA A 143 4.98 -7.85 2.18
CA ALA A 143 4.93 -6.59 1.45
C ALA A 143 5.95 -5.60 2.01
N GLN A 144 6.32 -4.60 1.22
CA GLN A 144 7.32 -3.59 1.56
C GLN A 144 6.70 -2.21 1.56
N VAL A 145 7.00 -1.39 2.57
CA VAL A 145 6.61 0.02 2.55
C VAL A 145 7.64 0.78 1.72
N VAL A 146 7.18 1.45 0.68
CA VAL A 146 8.00 2.29 -0.20
C VAL A 146 7.60 3.74 0.00
N VAL A 147 8.57 4.61 0.24
CA VAL A 147 8.39 6.07 0.27
C VAL A 147 9.17 6.66 -0.89
N ARG A 148 8.52 7.49 -1.71
CA ARG A 148 9.13 8.01 -2.94
C ARG A 148 8.62 9.40 -3.30
N VAL A 149 9.51 10.23 -3.85
CA VAL A 149 9.11 11.42 -4.61
C VAL A 149 8.58 10.99 -5.98
N GLN A 150 7.38 11.49 -6.33
CA GLN A 150 6.63 11.14 -7.54
C GLN A 150 7.08 11.94 -8.76
#